data_AF-A0A378BEU2-F1
#
_entry.id   AF-A0A378BEU2-F1
#
_cell.length_a   1.000
_cell.length_b   1.000
_cell.length_c   1.000
_cell.angle_alpha   90.00
_cell.angle_beta   90.00
_cell.angle_gamma   90.00
#
_symmetry.space_group_name_H-M   'P 1'
#
loop_
_entity.id
_entity.type
_entity.pdbx_description
1 polymer ?
#
loop_
_entity_poly.entity_id
_entity_poly.type
_entity_poly.pdbx_seq_one_letter_code
_entity_poly.pdbx_strand_id
1 'polypeptide(L)'
;MLDSYILLGGSGATLGLIIAIFIASRRADHRQVAKLALPSGIFQINEPILFGLPIIMNPVMFIPFVLVQPILAAITLAAYSLGLSHR
;
A
#
# COMPACT_ATOMS: atom_id res chain seq x y z
N MET A 1 0.70 17.34 -1.67
CA MET A 1 0.94 17.06 -0.23
C MET A 1 0.22 15.79 0.19
N LEU A 2 -1.11 15.70 0.06
CA LEU A 2 -1.84 14.45 0.30
C LEU A 2 -1.28 13.28 -0.55
N ASP A 3 -0.91 13.53 -1.80
CA ASP A 3 -0.44 12.47 -2.70
C ASP A 3 0.83 11.79 -2.20
N SER A 4 1.79 12.54 -1.66
CA SER A 4 3.06 11.97 -1.18
C SER A 4 2.91 11.15 0.11
N TYR A 5 1.92 11.46 0.95
CA TYR A 5 1.71 10.76 2.23
C TYR A 5 0.68 9.62 2.13
N ILE A 6 -0.28 9.74 1.21
CA ILE A 6 -1.40 8.80 1.08
C ILE A 6 -1.16 7.84 -0.09
N LEU A 7 -0.65 8.31 -1.23
CA LEU A 7 -0.43 7.46 -2.42
C LEU A 7 0.97 6.83 -2.45
N LEU A 8 1.51 6.41 -1.30
CA LEU A 8 2.84 5.79 -1.22
C LEU A 8 2.90 4.50 -2.07
N GLY A 9 3.50 4.61 -3.25
CA GLY A 9 3.64 3.51 -4.21
C GLY A 9 2.45 3.31 -5.12
N GLY A 10 1.49 4.24 -5.16
CA GLY A 10 0.28 4.19 -5.98
C GLY A 10 -1.02 4.20 -5.16
N SER A 11 -2.14 3.84 -5.80
CA SER A 11 -3.43 3.61 -5.14
C SER A 11 -3.35 2.44 -4.14
N GLY A 12 -3.78 2.65 -2.90
CA GLY A 12 -3.84 1.59 -1.87
C GLY A 12 -2.55 1.34 -1.11
N ALA A 13 -1.62 2.31 -1.06
CA ALA A 13 -0.34 2.20 -0.34
C ALA A 13 0.43 0.90 -0.69
N THR A 14 0.49 0.59 -1.98
CA THR A 14 1.01 -0.65 -2.58
C THR A 14 2.47 -0.92 -2.22
N LEU A 15 3.31 0.11 -2.09
CA LEU A 15 4.67 -0.06 -1.54
C LEU A 15 4.65 -0.51 -0.08
N GLY A 16 3.76 0.07 0.72
CA GLY A 16 3.54 -0.35 2.11
C GLY A 16 3.09 -1.81 2.19
N LEU A 17 2.18 -2.24 1.31
CA LEU A 17 1.75 -3.63 1.22
C LEU A 17 2.91 -4.57 0.84
N ILE A 18 3.75 -4.20 -0.14
CA ILE A 18 4.93 -4.97 -0.55
C ILE A 18 5.90 -5.14 0.62
N ILE A 19 6.19 -4.06 1.36
CA ILE A 19 7.03 -4.09 2.55
C ILE A 19 6.40 -4.97 3.63
N ALA A 20 5.09 -4.83 3.87
CA ALA A 20 4.36 -5.65 4.83
C ALA A 20 4.43 -7.14 4.48
N ILE A 21 4.36 -7.51 3.19
CA ILE A 21 4.53 -8.89 2.73
C ILE A 21 5.95 -9.40 3.07
N PHE A 22 6.99 -8.59 2.89
CA PHE A 22 8.34 -9.00 3.25
C PHE A 22 8.54 -9.21 4.75
N ILE A 23 7.88 -8.42 5.59
CA ILE A 23 7.99 -8.49 7.05
C ILE A 23 7.10 -9.61 7.61
N ALA A 24 5.83 -9.67 7.22
CA ALA A 24 4.81 -10.50 7.87
C ALA A 24 4.50 -11.80 7.12
N SER A 25 4.61 -11.84 5.78
CA SER A 25 4.26 -13.05 5.04
C SER A 25 5.35 -14.11 5.16
N ARG A 26 4.94 -15.34 5.49
CA ARG A 26 5.81 -16.53 5.47
C ARG A 26 5.66 -17.37 4.20
N ARG A 27 4.67 -17.06 3.35
CA ARG A 27 4.40 -17.84 2.13
C ARG A 27 5.33 -17.40 0.99
N ALA A 28 5.91 -18.38 0.30
CA ALA A 28 6.90 -18.16 -0.76
C ALA A 28 6.28 -17.50 -2.02
N ASP A 29 5.04 -17.85 -2.35
CA ASP A 29 4.25 -17.27 -3.45
C ASP A 29 4.07 -15.76 -3.28
N HIS A 30 3.60 -15.32 -2.10
CA HIS A 30 3.41 -13.90 -1.82
C HIS A 30 4.72 -13.12 -1.86
N ARG A 31 5.81 -13.70 -1.33
CA ARG A 31 7.14 -13.07 -1.38
C ARG A 31 7.69 -12.99 -2.80
N GLN A 32 7.44 -13.98 -3.67
CA GLN A 32 7.86 -13.93 -5.07
C GLN A 32 7.12 -12.82 -5.81
N VAL A 33 5.80 -12.72 -5.65
CA VAL A 33 5.02 -11.63 -6.25
C VAL A 33 5.50 -10.27 -5.75
N ALA A 34 5.72 -10.12 -4.45
CA ALA A 34 6.23 -8.89 -3.86
C ALA A 34 7.61 -8.49 -4.40
N LYS A 35 8.51 -9.46 -4.66
CA LYS A 35 9.82 -9.19 -5.30
C LYS A 35 9.67 -8.69 -6.73
N LEU A 36 8.79 -9.30 -7.51
CA LEU A 36 8.56 -8.94 -8.91
C LEU A 36 7.88 -7.59 -9.06
N ALA A 37 7.01 -7.23 -8.11
CA ALA A 37 6.23 -6.00 -8.13
C ALA A 37 6.89 -4.83 -7.37
N LEU A 38 7.99 -5.07 -6.64
CA LEU A 38 8.74 -4.00 -5.97
C LEU A 38 9.26 -2.93 -6.97
N PRO A 39 9.87 -3.28 -8.12
CA PRO A 39 10.31 -2.29 -9.09
C PRO A 39 9.15 -1.43 -9.60
N SER A 40 8.02 -2.04 -9.96
CA SER A 40 6.83 -1.32 -10.41
C SER A 40 6.22 -0.45 -9.32
N GLY A 41 6.20 -0.94 -8.07
CA GLY A 41 5.69 -0.20 -6.92
C GLY A 41 6.49 1.08 -6.62
N ILE A 42 7.80 1.07 -6.86
CA ILE A 42 8.65 2.28 -6.74
C ILE A 42 8.19 3.37 -7.73
N PHE A 43 7.77 2.98 -8.93
CA PHE A 43 7.24 3.89 -9.95
C PHE A 43 5.73 4.13 -9.82
N GLN A 44 5.12 3.75 -8.70
CA GLN A 44 3.68 3.89 -8.43
C GLN A 44 2.76 3.10 -9.38
N ILE A 45 3.26 1.98 -9.91
CA ILE A 45 2.52 1.07 -10.79
C ILE A 45 2.03 -0.12 -9.95
N ASN A 46 0.71 -0.35 -9.97
CA ASN A 46 0.01 -1.20 -9.01
C ASN A 46 -0.46 -2.54 -9.56
N GLU A 47 -0.64 -2.61 -10.88
CA GLU A 47 -1.16 -3.75 -11.61
C GLU A 47 -0.40 -5.06 -11.27
N PRO A 48 0.94 -5.08 -11.19
CA PRO A 48 1.68 -6.30 -10.88
C PRO A 48 1.32 -6.89 -9.51
N ILE A 49 0.99 -6.05 -8.52
CA ILE A 49 0.57 -6.54 -7.20
C ILE A 49 -0.92 -6.90 -7.18
N LEU A 50 -1.78 -6.13 -7.86
CA LEU A 50 -3.24 -6.36 -7.89
C LEU A 50 -3.64 -7.63 -8.63
N PHE A 51 -2.87 -7.98 -9.66
CA PHE A 51 -3.07 -9.20 -10.43
C PHE A 51 -2.18 -10.35 -9.94
N GLY A 52 -0.96 -10.06 -9.47
CA GLY A 52 -0.02 -11.08 -8.99
C GLY A 52 -0.44 -11.68 -7.64
N LEU A 53 -0.92 -10.85 -6.71
CA LEU A 53 -1.78 -11.31 -5.63
C LEU A 53 -3.19 -11.09 -6.15
N PRO A 54 -4.09 -12.08 -6.14
CA PRO A 54 -5.45 -11.92 -6.66
C PRO A 54 -6.30 -11.03 -5.73
N ILE A 55 -5.87 -9.78 -5.50
CA ILE A 55 -6.46 -8.81 -4.58
C ILE A 55 -7.86 -8.45 -5.08
N ILE A 56 -8.01 -8.21 -6.38
CA ILE A 56 -9.30 -7.88 -6.99
C ILE A 56 -10.30 -9.04 -6.81
N MET A 57 -9.83 -10.29 -6.89
CA MET A 57 -10.69 -11.47 -6.82
C MET A 57 -10.89 -12.00 -5.39
N ASN A 58 -10.13 -11.50 -4.41
CA ASN A 58 -10.22 -11.93 -3.02
C ASN A 58 -10.73 -10.77 -2.15
N PRO A 59 -12.00 -10.80 -1.73
CA PRO A 59 -12.61 -9.76 -0.90
C PRO A 59 -11.84 -9.49 0.41
N VAL A 60 -11.21 -10.51 0.99
CA VAL A 60 -10.42 -10.39 2.23
C VAL A 60 -9.20 -9.50 2.04
N MET A 61 -8.61 -9.49 0.85
CA MET A 61 -7.50 -8.58 0.51
C MET A 61 -7.99 -7.27 -0.10
N PHE A 62 -9.10 -7.31 -0.86
CA PHE A 62 -9.68 -6.13 -1.50
C PHE A 62 -10.15 -5.07 -0.50
N ILE A 63 -10.87 -5.49 0.55
CA ILE A 63 -11.41 -4.59 1.58
C ILE A 63 -10.30 -3.77 2.24
N PRO A 64 -9.24 -4.37 2.84
CA PRO A 64 -8.17 -3.59 3.45
C PRO A 64 -7.40 -2.76 2.42
N PHE A 65 -7.26 -3.24 1.18
CA PHE A 65 -6.59 -2.50 0.11
C PHE A 65 -7.29 -1.17 -0.23
N VAL A 66 -8.63 -1.16 -0.24
CA VAL A 66 -9.41 0.07 -0.49
C VAL A 66 -9.42 0.97 0.76
N LEU A 67 -9.56 0.39 1.95
CA LEU A 67 -9.69 1.14 3.20
C LEU A 67 -8.39 1.77 3.70
N VAL A 68 -7.22 1.30 3.27
CA VAL A 68 -5.95 1.86 3.74
C VAL A 68 -5.80 3.34 3.36
N GLN A 69 -6.33 3.76 2.21
CA GLN A 69 -6.25 5.15 1.74
C GLN A 69 -6.99 6.14 2.65
N PRO A 70 -8.29 5.98 2.96
CA PRO A 70 -8.98 6.87 3.88
C PRO A 70 -8.40 6.80 5.30
N ILE A 71 -7.88 5.66 5.73
CA ILE A 71 -7.21 5.54 7.04
C ILE A 71 -5.93 6.38 7.06
N LEU A 72 -5.07 6.26 6.04
CA LEU A 72 -3.87 7.09 5.93
C LEU A 72 -4.21 8.57 5.84
N ALA A 73 -5.25 8.93 5.07
CA ALA A 73 -5.74 10.31 4.98
C ALA A 73 -6.18 10.85 6.35
N ALA A 74 -6.93 10.06 7.13
CA ALA A 74 -7.35 10.43 8.47
C ALA A 74 -6.16 10.59 9.44
N ILE A 75 -5.18 9.68 9.37
CA ILE A 75 -3.94 9.77 10.17
C ILE A 75 -3.14 11.02 9.79
N THR A 76 -2.97 11.31 8.50
CA THR A 76 -2.27 12.51 8.02
C THR A 76 -2.99 13.77 8.49
N LEU A 77 -4.32 13.81 8.40
CA LEU A 77 -5.11 14.95 8.85
C LEU A 77 -5.01 15.15 10.37
N ALA A 78 -5.08 14.08 11.15
CA ALA A 78 -4.90 14.12 12.60
C ALA A 78 -3.50 14.63 12.96
N ALA A 79 -2.45 14.09 12.34
CA ALA A 79 -1.06 14.54 12.53
C ALA A 79 -0.87 16.02 12.16
N TYR A 80 -1.55 16.50 11.12
CA TYR A 80 -1.53 17.90 10.74
C TYR A 80 -2.23 18.79 11.77
N SER A 81 -3.41 18.39 12.25
CA SER A 81 -4.18 19.13 13.27
C SER A 81 -3.47 19.20 14.64
N LEU A 82 -2.63 18.22 14.95
CA LEU A 82 -1.81 18.17 16.16
C LEU A 82 -0.52 19.00 16.04
N GLY A 83 -0.29 19.68 14.92
CA GLY A 83 0.89 20.51 14.68
C GLY A 83 2.19 19.73 14.45
N LEU A 84 2.13 18.39 14.44
CA LEU A 84 3.29 17.51 14.19
C LEU A 84 3.85 17.65 12.77
N SER A 85 3.00 18.08 11.83
CA SER A 85 3.36 18.27 10.42
C SER A 85 3.20 19.73 9.96
N HIS A 86 3.27 20.70 10.89
CA HIS A 86 3.31 22.14 10.59
C HIS A 86 4.77 22.62 10.45
N ARG A 87 5.48 22.16 9.42
CA ARG A 87 6.69 22.79 8.85
C ARG A 87 6.79 22.48 7.36
#